data_AF-A0A8S2ENX5-F1
#
_entry.id   AF-A0A8S2ENX5-F1
#
_cell.length_a   1.000
_cell.length_b   1.000
_cell.length_c   1.000
_cell.angle_alpha   90.00
_cell.angle_beta   90.00
_cell.angle_gamma   90.00
#
_symmetry.space_group_name_H-M   'P 1'
#
loop_
_entity.id
_entity.type
_entity.pdbx_description
1 polymer ?
#
loop_
_entity_poly.entity_id
_entity_poly.type
_entity_poly.pdbx_seq_one_letter_code
_entity_poly.pdbx_strand_id
1 'polypeptide(L)'
;AIHEAIEKLKPRHMTHMKQYDPSGGEDNLRRLTGKHETAHYSKFSSGVANRGVSIRIPRQVDEDQCGYLEDRRPSANMDPYAVTNILVKTMCLNETD
;
A
#
# COMPACT_ATOMS: atom_id res chain seq x y z
N ALA A 1 13.50 2.49 9.19
CA ALA A 1 12.05 2.75 9.45
C ALA A 1 11.18 2.51 8.22
N ILE A 2 11.29 3.30 7.14
CA ILE A 2 10.42 3.16 5.95
C ILE A 2 10.55 1.78 5.28
N HIS A 3 11.77 1.33 5.00
CA HIS A 3 11.98 0.01 4.40
C HIS A 3 11.47 -1.14 5.28
N GLU A 4 11.64 -1.03 6.59
CA GLU A 4 11.10 -2.01 7.56
C GLU A 4 9.57 -2.04 7.54
N ALA A 5 8.91 -0.88 7.49
CA ALA A 5 7.46 -0.81 7.33
C ALA A 5 6.99 -1.47 6.03
N ILE A 6 7.70 -1.29 4.93
CA ILE A 6 7.40 -1.94 3.65
C ILE A 6 7.49 -3.47 3.76
N GLU A 7 8.51 -4.00 4.45
CA GLU A 7 8.65 -5.44 4.68
C GLU A 7 7.52 -5.99 5.56
N LYS A 8 6.98 -5.21 6.50
CA LYS A 8 5.78 -5.58 7.29
C LYS A 8 4.50 -5.58 6.45
N LEU A 9 4.36 -4.64 5.51
CA LEU A 9 3.19 -4.53 4.63
C LEU A 9 3.12 -5.66 3.58
N LYS A 10 4.27 -6.14 3.11
CA LYS A 10 4.39 -7.14 2.04
C LYS A 10 3.65 -8.46 2.34
N PRO A 11 3.86 -9.16 3.48
CA PRO A 11 3.17 -10.42 3.76
C PRO A 11 1.66 -10.23 3.98
N ARG A 12 1.22 -9.03 4.35
CA ARG A 12 -0.19 -8.69 4.61
C ARG A 12 -0.90 -8.08 3.40
N HIS A 13 -0.31 -8.17 2.21
CA HIS A 13 -0.82 -7.50 1.02
C HIS A 13 -2.32 -7.72 0.79
N MET A 14 -2.76 -8.99 0.79
CA MET A 14 -4.17 -9.34 0.57
C MET A 14 -5.08 -8.92 1.72
N THR A 15 -4.60 -8.93 2.95
CA THR A 15 -5.35 -8.43 4.12
C THR A 15 -5.63 -6.94 3.98
N HIS A 16 -4.64 -6.16 3.52
CA HIS A 16 -4.85 -4.74 3.20
C HIS A 16 -5.81 -4.56 2.03
N MET A 17 -5.66 -5.33 0.93
CA MET A 17 -6.54 -5.21 -0.23
C MET A 17 -8.03 -5.35 0.14
N LYS A 18 -8.35 -6.27 1.06
CA LYS A 18 -9.73 -6.45 1.57
C LYS A 18 -10.27 -5.24 2.34
N GLN A 19 -9.41 -4.41 2.91
CA GLN A 19 -9.80 -3.20 3.64
C GLN A 19 -9.78 -1.94 2.76
N TYR A 20 -9.25 -2.07 1.54
CA TYR A 20 -8.92 -0.93 0.67
C TYR A 20 -10.05 -0.56 -0.30
N ASP A 21 -11.17 -1.28 -0.22
CA ASP A 21 -12.48 -0.87 -0.73
C ASP A 21 -13.61 -1.55 0.08
N PRO A 22 -14.85 -1.01 0.05
CA PRO A 22 -15.99 -1.54 0.80
C PRO A 22 -16.46 -2.93 0.33
N SER A 23 -16.04 -3.35 -0.87
CA SER A 23 -16.43 -4.61 -1.52
C SER A 23 -15.37 -5.70 -1.32
N GLY A 24 -14.50 -5.57 -0.31
CA GLY A 24 -13.53 -6.61 0.05
C GLY A 24 -12.41 -6.83 -0.97
N GLY A 25 -12.13 -5.85 -1.84
CA GLY A 25 -11.09 -5.94 -2.87
C GLY A 25 -11.65 -5.98 -4.30
N GLU A 26 -12.94 -6.29 -4.47
CA GLU A 26 -13.56 -6.49 -5.79
C GLU A 26 -13.57 -5.23 -6.65
N ASP A 27 -13.78 -4.07 -6.02
CA ASP A 27 -13.76 -2.80 -6.75
C ASP A 27 -12.35 -2.45 -7.24
N ASN A 28 -11.34 -2.71 -6.41
CA ASN A 28 -9.95 -2.45 -6.78
C ASN A 28 -9.44 -3.34 -7.92
N LEU A 29 -9.98 -4.54 -8.13
CA LEU A 29 -9.60 -5.41 -9.25
C LEU A 29 -9.75 -4.72 -10.60
N ARG A 30 -10.78 -3.87 -10.76
CA ARG A 30 -11.03 -3.11 -12.00
C ARG A 30 -10.00 -2.01 -12.25
N ARG A 31 -9.36 -1.52 -11.18
CA ARG A 31 -8.40 -0.40 -11.22
C ARG A 31 -6.94 -0.88 -11.24
N LEU A 32 -6.57 -1.78 -10.33
CA LEU A 32 -5.20 -2.25 -10.10
C LEU A 32 -4.80 -3.35 -11.10
N THR A 33 -4.62 -2.94 -12.36
CA THR A 33 -4.35 -3.85 -13.47
C THR A 33 -2.86 -3.96 -13.83
N GLY A 34 -1.99 -3.17 -13.18
CA GLY A 34 -0.60 -3.01 -13.59
C GLY A 34 -0.40 -2.04 -14.76
N LYS A 35 -1.50 -1.49 -15.31
CA LYS A 35 -1.50 -0.47 -16.37
C LYS A 35 -1.91 0.89 -15.78
N HIS A 36 -1.71 1.96 -16.55
CA HIS A 36 -2.16 3.31 -16.19
C HIS A 36 -1.65 3.79 -14.82
N GLU A 37 -0.34 3.64 -14.58
CA GLU A 37 0.29 4.09 -13.31
C GLU A 37 -0.30 3.44 -12.05
N THR A 38 -0.72 2.18 -12.17
CA THR A 38 -1.17 1.34 -11.06
C THR A 38 -0.33 0.07 -10.93
N ALA A 39 -0.26 -0.48 -9.73
CA ALA A 39 0.26 -1.83 -9.51
C ALA A 39 -0.79 -2.90 -9.89
N HIS A 40 -0.34 -4.14 -10.07
CA HIS A 40 -1.26 -5.26 -10.25
C HIS A 40 -1.84 -5.72 -8.91
N TYR A 41 -3.15 -5.95 -8.84
CA TYR A 41 -3.90 -6.26 -7.61
C TYR A 41 -3.31 -7.41 -6.79
N SER A 42 -2.78 -8.44 -7.44
CA SER A 42 -2.25 -9.66 -6.78
C SER A 42 -0.76 -9.63 -6.44
N LYS A 43 -0.04 -8.57 -6.83
CA LYS A 43 1.42 -8.49 -6.67
C LYS A 43 1.79 -7.28 -5.82
N PHE A 44 2.41 -7.52 -4.68
CA PHE A 44 3.02 -6.45 -3.90
C PHE A 44 4.35 -6.02 -4.53
N SER A 45 4.55 -4.71 -4.66
CA SER A 45 5.81 -4.11 -5.11
C SER A 45 6.06 -2.77 -4.44
N SER A 46 7.33 -2.40 -4.31
CA SER A 46 7.77 -1.10 -3.82
C SER A 46 8.88 -0.53 -4.70
N GLY A 47 9.05 0.79 -4.68
CA GLY A 47 10.11 1.43 -5.44
C GLY A 47 10.23 2.94 -5.24
N VAL A 48 11.43 3.46 -5.46
CA VAL A 48 11.74 4.89 -5.41
C VAL A 48 11.23 5.58 -6.66
N ALA A 49 10.49 6.68 -6.48
CA ALA A 49 9.90 7.49 -7.54
C ALA A 49 9.03 6.73 -8.58
N ASN A 50 8.70 5.47 -8.32
CA ASN A 50 7.97 4.62 -9.26
C ASN A 50 6.46 4.74 -9.04
N ARG A 51 5.70 5.07 -10.09
CA ARG A 51 4.23 5.13 -10.05
C ARG A 51 3.56 3.83 -10.52
N GLY A 52 4.28 2.78 -10.85
CA GLY A 52 3.72 1.47 -11.20
C GLY A 52 3.70 0.47 -10.04
N VAL A 53 4.09 0.89 -8.83
CA VAL A 53 4.27 0.02 -7.66
C VAL A 53 3.19 0.21 -6.60
N SER A 54 3.03 -0.78 -5.72
CA SER A 54 2.05 -0.73 -4.63
C SER A 54 2.40 0.36 -3.62
N ILE A 55 3.66 0.39 -3.18
CA ILE A 55 4.18 1.40 -2.25
C ILE A 55 5.25 2.24 -2.95
N ARG A 56 5.05 3.55 -3.01
CA ARG A 56 6.03 4.48 -3.58
C ARG A 56 6.80 5.18 -2.46
N ILE A 57 8.12 5.25 -2.62
CA ILE A 57 8.97 6.14 -1.83
C ILE A 57 9.24 7.37 -2.69
N PRO A 58 8.83 8.60 -2.29
CA PRO A 58 9.17 9.81 -3.03
C PRO A 58 10.70 9.97 -3.17
N ARG A 59 11.17 10.54 -4.29
CA ARG A 59 12.61 10.71 -4.54
C ARG A 59 13.30 11.47 -3.41
N GLN A 60 12.71 12.58 -2.97
CA GLN A 60 13.26 13.40 -1.89
C GLN A 60 13.38 12.62 -0.57
N VAL A 61 12.43 11.73 -0.28
CA VAL A 61 12.47 10.89 0.94
C VAL A 61 13.61 9.89 0.88
N ASP A 62 13.90 9.35 -0.30
CA ASP A 62 15.04 8.47 -0.53
C ASP A 62 16.36 9.25 -0.48
N GLU A 63 16.42 10.47 -1.01
CA GLU A 63 17.62 11.31 -0.94
C GLU A 63 17.92 11.77 0.50
N ASP A 64 16.90 12.22 1.23
CA ASP A 64 17.02 12.73 2.60
C ASP A 64 17.03 11.63 3.67
N GLN A 65 16.78 10.37 3.26
CA GLN A 65 16.65 9.21 4.14
C GLN A 65 15.63 9.39 5.28
N CYS A 66 14.66 10.30 5.12
CA CYS A 66 13.60 10.58 6.06
C CYS A 66 12.34 11.12 5.37
N GLY A 67 11.18 10.99 6.03
CA GLY A 67 9.89 11.45 5.49
C GLY A 67 8.83 10.36 5.55
N TYR A 68 8.22 10.03 4.40
CA TYR A 68 7.03 9.16 4.34
C TYR A 68 7.04 8.19 3.16
N LEU A 69 6.22 7.15 3.25
CA LEU A 69 5.86 6.27 2.13
C LEU A 69 4.44 6.59 1.64
N GLU A 70 4.15 6.28 0.38
CA GLU A 70 2.84 6.44 -0.24
C GLU A 70 2.26 5.07 -0.59
N ASP A 71 1.18 4.67 0.08
CA ASP A 71 0.43 3.46 -0.30
C ASP A 71 -0.59 3.80 -1.40
N ARG A 72 -0.39 3.22 -2.58
CA ARG A 72 -1.14 3.56 -3.81
C ARG A 72 -2.22 2.53 -4.15
N ARG A 73 -2.40 1.55 -3.29
CA ARG A 73 -3.38 0.48 -3.41
C ARG A 73 -4.80 0.85 -2.95
N PRO A 74 -5.06 1.82 -2.06
CA PRO A 74 -6.42 2.14 -1.68
C PRO A 74 -7.28 2.62 -2.86
N SER A 75 -8.54 2.20 -2.89
CA SER A 75 -9.51 2.64 -3.90
C SER A 75 -10.02 4.05 -3.58
N ALA A 76 -10.57 4.73 -4.58
CA ALA A 76 -11.21 6.03 -4.41
C ALA A 76 -12.44 5.97 -3.47
N ASN A 77 -13.09 4.81 -3.35
CA ASN A 77 -14.23 4.56 -2.47
C ASN A 77 -13.84 3.93 -1.12
N MET A 78 -12.55 3.91 -0.76
CA MET A 78 -12.10 3.34 0.51
C MET A 78 -12.75 4.01 1.72
N ASP A 79 -12.96 3.27 2.81
CA ASP A 79 -13.20 3.88 4.11
C ASP A 79 -11.85 4.34 4.71
N PRO A 80 -11.63 5.65 4.93
CA PRO A 80 -10.38 6.15 5.48
C PRO A 80 -10.08 5.61 6.88
N TYR A 81 -11.11 5.28 7.68
CA TYR A 81 -10.91 4.70 9.01
C TYR A 81 -10.38 3.27 8.92
N ALA A 82 -10.94 2.45 8.03
CA ALA A 82 -10.47 1.09 7.81
C ALA A 82 -9.02 1.07 7.32
N VAL A 83 -8.68 1.93 6.34
CA VAL A 83 -7.34 2.00 5.75
C VAL A 83 -6.29 2.49 6.74
N THR A 84 -6.57 3.57 7.48
CA THR A 84 -5.62 4.09 8.47
C THR A 84 -5.41 3.11 9.63
N ASN A 85 -6.47 2.45 10.10
CA ASN A 85 -6.38 1.44 11.14
C ASN A 85 -5.49 0.25 10.73
N ILE A 86 -5.70 -0.34 9.54
CA ILE A 86 -4.92 -1.51 9.11
C ILE A 86 -3.43 -1.17 8.86
N LEU A 87 -3.14 0.06 8.41
CA LEU A 87 -1.77 0.56 8.29
C LEU A 87 -1.07 0.61 9.65
N VAL A 88 -1.71 1.21 10.65
CA VAL A 88 -1.15 1.30 12.02
C VAL A 88 -0.98 -0.07 12.65
N LYS A 89 -1.98 -0.93 12.55
CA LYS A 89 -1.93 -2.33 13.04
C LYS A 89 -0.72 -3.08 12.49
N THR A 90 -0.44 -2.91 11.21
CA THR A 90 0.64 -3.63 10.53
C THR A 90 2.00 -3.00 10.79
N MET A 91 2.13 -1.68 10.63
CA MET A 91 3.44 -1.02 10.68
C MET A 91 3.91 -0.69 12.10
N CYS A 92 2.98 -0.37 13.00
CA CYS A 92 3.28 0.14 14.34
C CYS A 92 3.02 -0.91 15.43
N LEU A 93 1.97 -1.74 15.28
CA LEU A 93 1.59 -2.74 16.29
C LEU A 93 2.09 -4.16 15.97
N ASN A 94 2.67 -4.37 14.79
CA ASN A 94 3.21 -5.65 14.33
C ASN A 94 2.18 -6.80 14.32
N GLU A 95 0.91 -6.52 14.04
CA GLU A 95 -0.09 -7.59 13.85
C GLU A 95 0.27 -8.46 12.64
N THR A 96 0.19 -9.79 12.80
CA THR A 96 0.62 -10.77 11.78
C THR A 96 -0.49 -11.66 11.23
N ASP A 97 -1.69 -11.56 11.79
CA ASP A 97 -2.89 -12.39 11.60
C ASP A 97 -3.50 -12.36 10.19
#